data_AF-A0A8I6WP84-F1
#
_entry.id   AF-A0A8I6WP84-F1
#
_cell.length_a   1.000
_cell.length_b   1.000
_cell.length_c   1.000
_cell.angle_alpha   90.00
_cell.angle_beta   90.00
_cell.angle_gamma   90.00
#
_symmetry.space_group_name_H-M   'P 1'
#
loop_
_entity.id
_entity.type
_entity.pdbx_description
1 polymer ?
#
loop_
_entity_poly.entity_id
_entity_poly.type
_entity_poly.pdbx_seq_one_letter_code
_entity_poly.pdbx_strand_id
1 'polypeptide(L)'
;MAMEMRARESVGMSEDLTRAIAPYATALHDAFLHSHCSSCFRKLPSQPPCAMSCMPCCSVQYCCSDCLRSDREVHSSSGECYFFADHLKKASPSYVTEGTSDVRASLRLLYFLEMHALVSSDSINRSSRIGGLSTIGILEVLKEGGEVAETIRKGSMLMSSARKMRTQTSVVFSNGLTVEIVALWAVMINSVEVQISDGWDLGIAVYGPSFSWFNHSCFPNASYRFALAPPNEDSVSEKPEYRAVPASKGVAADAWHAWQFEEDSTHALGKCGPRVVVRCIKPINKADEVCITYIDLLQTRVLFSC
;
A
#
# COMPACT_ATOMS: atom_id res chain seq x y z
N MET A 1 -3.70 8.73 -18.93
CA MET A 1 -2.44 9.51 -18.85
C MET A 1 -1.76 9.16 -17.54
N ALA A 2 -0.44 8.92 -17.56
CA ALA A 2 0.32 8.64 -16.34
C ALA A 2 0.45 9.93 -15.53
N MET A 3 0.37 9.83 -14.20
CA MET A 3 0.74 10.93 -13.32
C MET A 3 2.26 10.95 -13.25
N GLU A 4 2.85 12.11 -13.07
CA GLU A 4 4.30 12.26 -12.93
C GLU A 4 4.62 13.20 -11.77
N MET A 5 5.71 12.90 -11.08
CA MET A 5 6.29 13.78 -10.07
C MET A 5 7.44 14.56 -10.69
N ARG A 6 7.50 15.87 -10.49
CA ARG A 6 8.57 16.74 -10.97
C ARG A 6 9.25 17.45 -9.81
N ALA A 7 10.55 17.72 -9.95
CA ALA A 7 11.30 18.48 -8.97
C ALA A 7 10.79 19.93 -8.93
N ARG A 8 10.46 20.42 -7.73
CA ARG A 8 10.01 21.80 -7.49
C ARG A 8 11.16 22.81 -7.63
N GLU A 9 12.36 22.38 -7.27
CA GLU A 9 13.60 23.14 -7.28
C GLU A 9 14.76 22.23 -7.72
N SER A 10 15.92 22.82 -8.01
CA SER A 10 17.11 22.03 -8.28
C SER A 10 17.66 21.46 -6.97
N VAL A 11 18.02 20.17 -6.97
CA VAL A 11 18.43 19.43 -5.78
C VAL A 11 19.79 18.78 -6.05
N GLY A 12 20.69 18.85 -5.06
CA GLY A 12 21.99 18.18 -5.11
C GLY A 12 21.86 16.66 -5.08
N MET A 13 22.97 15.93 -5.14
CA MET A 13 22.95 14.48 -4.98
C MET A 13 22.71 14.10 -3.51
N SER A 14 22.01 12.99 -3.27
CA SER A 14 21.79 12.45 -1.92
C SER A 14 21.01 13.38 -1.00
N GLU A 15 20.04 14.11 -1.51
CA GLU A 15 19.05 14.86 -0.71
C GLU A 15 17.68 14.17 -0.75
N ASP A 16 16.95 14.25 0.36
CA ASP A 16 15.58 13.71 0.43
C ASP A 16 14.65 14.66 -0.35
N LEU A 17 13.84 14.08 -1.25
CA LEU A 17 12.85 14.76 -2.09
C LEU A 17 11.47 14.83 -1.42
N THR A 18 11.22 13.92 -0.49
CA THR A 18 9.98 13.81 0.26
C THR A 18 10.27 13.70 1.74
N ARG A 19 9.31 14.08 2.58
CA ARG A 19 9.26 13.60 3.97
C ARG A 19 9.01 12.08 4.01
N ALA A 20 9.02 11.51 5.21
CA ALA A 20 8.61 10.11 5.43
C ALA A 20 7.10 9.94 5.18
N ILE A 21 6.76 9.40 4.01
CA ILE A 21 5.39 9.16 3.54
C ILE A 21 4.83 7.94 4.24
N ALA A 22 3.63 8.06 4.81
CA ALA A 22 2.92 6.94 5.41
C ALA A 22 2.11 6.17 4.36
N PRO A 23 1.95 4.84 4.52
CA PRO A 23 1.18 4.03 3.60
C PRO A 23 -0.33 4.19 3.83
N TYR A 24 -1.12 3.99 2.77
CA TYR A 24 -2.58 3.80 2.86
C TYR A 24 -2.92 2.44 3.48
N ALA A 25 -2.16 1.40 3.10
CA ALA A 25 -2.36 0.05 3.59
C ALA A 25 -1.06 -0.74 3.64
N THR A 26 -0.98 -1.67 4.57
CA THR A 26 0.17 -2.56 4.75
C THR A 26 -0.28 -3.94 5.18
N ALA A 27 0.45 -4.97 4.78
CA ALA A 27 0.28 -6.33 5.28
C ALA A 27 1.64 -7.05 5.33
N LEU A 28 1.99 -7.65 6.47
CA LEU A 28 3.13 -8.58 6.54
C LEU A 28 2.91 -9.74 5.57
N HIS A 29 3.97 -10.38 5.07
CA HIS A 29 3.83 -11.71 4.48
C HIS A 29 3.49 -12.73 5.57
N ASP A 30 2.81 -13.81 5.18
CA ASP A 30 2.25 -14.77 6.14
C ASP A 30 3.34 -15.45 6.99
N ALA A 31 4.53 -15.65 6.41
CA ALA A 31 5.71 -16.16 7.09
C ALA A 31 6.18 -15.29 8.28
N PHE A 32 5.83 -13.99 8.31
CA PHE A 32 6.27 -13.06 9.34
C PHE A 32 5.18 -12.69 10.35
N LEU A 33 3.95 -13.16 10.21
CA LEU A 33 2.82 -12.85 11.11
C LEU A 33 3.10 -13.21 12.59
N HIS A 34 3.89 -14.26 12.83
CA HIS A 34 4.22 -14.75 14.17
C HIS A 34 5.54 -14.17 14.74
N SER A 35 6.32 -13.45 13.92
CA SER A 35 7.66 -12.97 14.29
C SER A 35 7.78 -11.45 14.23
N HIS A 36 6.86 -10.76 13.57
CA HIS A 36 6.86 -9.31 13.40
C HIS A 36 5.51 -8.70 13.82
N CYS A 37 5.59 -7.46 14.31
CA CYS A 37 4.42 -6.67 14.68
C CYS A 37 3.61 -6.32 13.42
N SER A 38 2.34 -6.69 13.39
CA SER A 38 1.44 -6.43 12.24
C SER A 38 1.15 -4.94 12.03
N SER A 39 1.44 -4.08 13.01
CA SER A 39 1.26 -2.62 12.91
C SER A 39 2.52 -1.88 12.46
N CYS A 40 3.70 -2.22 13.01
CA CYS A 40 4.94 -1.45 12.78
C CYS A 40 6.06 -2.23 12.11
N PHE A 41 5.84 -3.50 11.78
CA PHE A 41 6.77 -4.40 11.10
C PHE A 41 8.09 -4.63 11.84
N ARG A 42 8.22 -4.20 13.11
CA ARG A 42 9.36 -4.55 13.95
C ARG A 42 9.28 -6.00 14.37
N LYS A 43 10.44 -6.65 14.46
CA LYS A 43 10.58 -7.97 15.07
C LYS A 43 10.02 -7.95 16.49
N LEU A 44 9.24 -8.96 16.82
CA LEU A 44 8.63 -9.09 18.14
C LEU A 44 9.70 -9.44 19.17
N PRO A 45 9.58 -8.91 20.40
CA PRO A 45 10.53 -9.22 21.46
C PRO A 45 10.46 -10.71 21.80
N SER A 46 11.61 -11.37 21.90
CA SER A 46 11.74 -12.77 22.29
C SER A 46 11.56 -12.99 23.81
N GLN A 47 11.48 -11.92 24.60
CA GLN A 47 11.29 -11.94 26.05
C GLN A 47 10.17 -10.95 26.49
N PRO A 48 9.55 -11.17 27.67
CA PRO A 48 8.45 -10.33 28.16
C PRO A 48 8.81 -8.83 28.26
N PRO A 49 7.83 -7.90 28.12
CA PRO A 49 6.39 -8.12 28.06
C PRO A 49 5.98 -8.80 26.75
N CYS A 50 5.21 -9.87 26.86
CA CYS A 50 4.87 -10.74 25.73
C CYS A 50 4.25 -9.96 24.58
N ALA A 51 4.58 -10.36 23.35
CA ALA A 51 3.83 -9.93 22.18
C ALA A 51 2.33 -10.14 22.43
N MET A 52 1.54 -9.12 22.10
CA MET A 52 0.09 -9.18 22.26
C MET A 52 -0.53 -9.68 20.96
N SER A 53 -1.60 -10.47 21.03
CA SER A 53 -2.30 -10.97 19.85
C SER A 53 -3.73 -10.44 19.76
N CYS A 54 -4.26 -10.36 18.55
CA CYS A 54 -5.69 -10.15 18.34
C CYS A 54 -6.48 -11.38 18.84
N MET A 55 -7.34 -11.20 19.84
CA MET A 55 -8.05 -12.31 20.50
C MET A 55 -9.02 -13.09 19.58
N PRO A 56 -9.80 -12.45 18.68
CA PRO A 56 -10.71 -13.18 17.80
C PRO A 56 -10.01 -14.09 16.78
N CYS A 57 -8.97 -13.57 16.11
CA CYS A 57 -8.34 -14.29 15.00
C CYS A 57 -7.08 -15.07 15.41
N CYS A 58 -6.42 -14.68 16.49
CA CYS A 58 -5.14 -15.22 16.99
C CYS A 58 -3.99 -15.22 15.95
N SER A 59 -4.13 -14.48 14.84
CA SER A 59 -3.21 -14.55 13.70
C SER A 59 -2.25 -13.37 13.61
N VAL A 60 -2.66 -12.19 14.09
CA VAL A 60 -1.83 -10.98 14.10
C VAL A 60 -1.27 -10.71 15.50
N GLN A 61 -0.04 -10.21 15.56
CA GLN A 61 0.70 -9.95 16.78
C GLN A 61 1.25 -8.51 16.83
N TYR A 62 1.44 -7.98 18.03
CA TYR A 62 1.83 -6.59 18.27
C TYR A 62 2.91 -6.50 19.33
N CYS A 63 3.88 -5.61 19.11
CA CYS A 63 4.99 -5.40 20.05
C CYS A 63 4.62 -4.60 21.30
N CYS A 64 3.53 -3.81 21.27
CA CYS A 64 3.09 -2.97 22.38
C CYS A 64 1.62 -2.54 22.27
N SER A 65 1.04 -2.05 23.38
CA SER A 65 -0.33 -1.53 23.49
C SER A 65 -0.69 -0.51 22.41
N ASP A 66 0.25 0.36 22.05
CA ASP A 66 0.02 1.40 21.05
C ASP A 66 -0.11 0.84 19.63
N CYS A 67 0.71 -0.15 19.27
CA CYS A 67 0.59 -0.84 17.99
C CYS A 67 -0.76 -1.58 17.87
N LEU A 68 -1.18 -2.28 18.93
CA LEU A 68 -2.50 -2.92 18.94
C LEU A 68 -3.62 -1.89 18.81
N ARG A 69 -3.59 -0.82 19.61
CA ARG A 69 -4.63 0.22 19.58
C ARG A 69 -4.69 0.93 18.23
N SER A 70 -3.54 1.19 17.62
CA SER A 70 -3.44 1.86 16.31
C SER A 70 -3.95 0.99 15.17
N ASP A 71 -3.75 -0.33 15.23
CA ASP A 71 -4.13 -1.25 14.15
C ASP A 71 -5.53 -1.84 14.33
N ARG A 72 -6.06 -1.90 15.57
CA ARG A 72 -7.32 -2.59 15.92
C ARG A 72 -8.49 -2.20 15.02
N GLU A 73 -8.68 -0.90 14.81
CA GLU A 73 -9.81 -0.41 14.01
C GLU A 73 -9.67 -0.84 12.56
N VAL A 74 -8.51 -0.61 11.92
CA VAL A 74 -8.27 -1.02 10.53
C VAL A 74 -8.34 -2.55 10.39
N HIS A 75 -7.76 -3.32 11.31
CA HIS A 75 -7.77 -4.79 11.27
C HIS A 75 -9.19 -5.37 11.39
N SER A 76 -9.99 -4.87 12.33
CA SER A 76 -11.36 -5.34 12.52
C SER A 76 -12.28 -4.82 11.42
N SER A 77 -12.19 -3.52 11.14
CA SER A 77 -13.10 -2.84 10.24
C SER A 77 -12.76 -3.03 8.76
N SER A 78 -11.56 -3.47 8.40
CA SER A 78 -11.32 -3.91 7.01
C SER A 78 -11.99 -5.24 6.67
N GLY A 79 -12.33 -6.06 7.68
CA GLY A 79 -12.70 -7.46 7.49
C GLY A 79 -11.51 -8.41 7.54
N GLU A 80 -10.27 -7.93 7.68
CA GLU A 80 -9.08 -8.78 7.80
C GLU A 80 -9.16 -9.73 9.01
N CYS A 81 -9.68 -9.26 10.15
CA CYS A 81 -9.89 -10.11 11.32
C CYS A 81 -10.80 -11.32 11.01
N TYR A 82 -11.89 -11.09 10.28
CA TYR A 82 -12.81 -12.15 9.83
C TYR A 82 -12.17 -13.04 8.76
N PHE A 83 -11.36 -12.47 7.87
CA PHE A 83 -10.58 -13.22 6.90
C PHE A 83 -9.69 -14.27 7.58
N PHE A 84 -8.95 -13.87 8.62
CA PHE A 84 -8.18 -14.82 9.42
C PHE A 84 -9.05 -15.81 10.20
N ALA A 85 -10.10 -15.33 10.87
CA ALA A 85 -10.90 -16.14 11.77
C ALA A 85 -11.73 -17.21 11.04
N ASP A 86 -12.27 -16.90 9.87
CA ASP A 86 -13.22 -17.75 9.16
C ASP A 86 -12.62 -18.42 7.93
N HIS A 87 -11.93 -17.65 7.08
CA HIS A 87 -11.43 -18.18 5.80
C HIS A 87 -10.16 -19.01 5.99
N LEU A 88 -9.17 -18.50 6.71
CA LEU A 88 -7.90 -19.22 6.87
C LEU A 88 -7.99 -20.43 7.81
N LYS A 89 -8.81 -20.37 8.86
CA LYS A 89 -9.03 -21.54 9.74
C LYS A 89 -9.79 -22.69 9.05
N LYS A 90 -10.59 -22.39 8.03
CA LYS A 90 -11.35 -23.38 7.23
C LYS A 90 -10.61 -23.80 5.95
N ALA A 91 -9.59 -23.07 5.55
CA ALA A 91 -8.84 -23.35 4.33
C ALA A 91 -8.03 -24.64 4.49
N SER A 92 -8.05 -25.48 3.46
CA SER A 92 -7.18 -26.65 3.37
C SER A 92 -5.71 -26.21 3.26
N PRO A 93 -4.72 -26.96 3.78
CA PRO A 93 -3.29 -26.57 3.74
C PRO A 93 -2.77 -26.25 2.32
N SER A 94 -3.39 -26.81 1.28
CA SER A 94 -3.06 -26.53 -0.13
C SER A 94 -3.42 -25.12 -0.60
N TYR A 95 -4.26 -24.39 0.14
CA TYR A 95 -4.63 -23.00 -0.16
C TYR A 95 -3.61 -21.99 0.41
N VAL A 96 -2.80 -22.44 1.39
CA VAL A 96 -1.83 -21.63 2.13
C VAL A 96 -0.50 -21.49 1.36
N THR A 97 -0.38 -22.11 0.18
CA THR A 97 0.81 -21.99 -0.67
C THR A 97 0.90 -20.65 -1.40
N GLU A 98 -0.22 -19.95 -1.57
CA GLU A 98 -0.28 -18.59 -2.12
C GLU A 98 -0.43 -17.59 -0.96
N GLY A 99 0.52 -16.65 -0.83
CA GLY A 99 0.52 -15.68 0.25
C GLY A 99 -0.74 -14.82 0.27
N THR A 100 -1.29 -14.55 1.46
CA THR A 100 -2.54 -13.78 1.61
C THR A 100 -2.34 -12.27 1.76
N SER A 101 -1.10 -11.80 1.68
CA SER A 101 -0.72 -10.39 1.87
C SER A 101 -1.50 -9.45 0.95
N ASP A 102 -1.65 -9.78 -0.33
CA ASP A 102 -2.41 -8.96 -1.30
C ASP A 102 -3.87 -8.78 -0.89
N VAL A 103 -4.57 -9.88 -0.55
CA VAL A 103 -5.97 -9.84 -0.11
C VAL A 103 -6.10 -9.01 1.17
N ARG A 104 -5.20 -9.20 2.13
CA ARG A 104 -5.22 -8.48 3.42
C ARG A 104 -4.91 -6.99 3.26
N ALA A 105 -3.90 -6.64 2.46
CA ALA A 105 -3.61 -5.26 2.12
C ALA A 105 -4.77 -4.61 1.36
N SER A 106 -5.45 -5.34 0.49
CA SER A 106 -6.60 -4.85 -0.28
C SER A 106 -7.82 -4.57 0.60
N LEU A 107 -8.10 -5.44 1.58
CA LEU A 107 -9.13 -5.19 2.60
C LEU A 107 -8.82 -3.90 3.37
N ARG A 108 -7.57 -3.75 3.83
CA ARG A 108 -7.11 -2.56 4.57
C ARG A 108 -7.18 -1.30 3.70
N LEU A 109 -6.75 -1.37 2.44
CA LEU A 109 -6.79 -0.28 1.48
C LEU A 109 -8.23 0.17 1.23
N LEU A 110 -9.13 -0.77 0.94
CA LEU A 110 -10.50 -0.43 0.63
C LEU A 110 -11.19 0.25 1.83
N TYR A 111 -10.97 -0.27 3.05
CA TYR A 111 -11.46 0.39 4.26
C TYR A 111 -10.91 1.81 4.42
N PHE A 112 -9.59 2.00 4.21
CA PHE A 112 -8.98 3.33 4.26
C PHE A 112 -9.63 4.29 3.26
N LEU A 113 -9.79 3.86 2.01
CA LEU A 113 -10.38 4.70 0.97
C LEU A 113 -11.85 5.05 1.26
N GLU A 114 -12.63 4.11 1.78
CA GLU A 114 -14.02 4.32 2.17
C GLU A 114 -14.13 5.32 3.34
N MET A 115 -13.31 5.12 4.38
CA MET A 115 -13.31 5.97 5.57
C MET A 115 -12.92 7.43 5.28
N HIS A 116 -12.10 7.65 4.25
CA HIS A 116 -11.64 8.97 3.84
C HIS A 116 -12.36 9.50 2.59
N ALA A 117 -13.45 8.86 2.16
CA ALA A 117 -14.22 9.25 0.97
C ALA A 117 -13.36 9.41 -0.31
N LEU A 118 -12.30 8.60 -0.43
CA LEU A 118 -11.40 8.55 -1.59
C LEU A 118 -11.87 7.55 -2.65
N VAL A 119 -12.96 6.84 -2.40
CA VAL A 119 -13.62 5.94 -3.34
C VAL A 119 -15.14 6.15 -3.31
N SER A 120 -15.74 6.19 -4.49
CA SER A 120 -17.19 6.21 -4.70
C SER A 120 -17.56 5.27 -5.85
N SER A 121 -18.76 4.69 -5.83
CA SER A 121 -19.31 3.86 -6.91
C SER A 121 -19.16 4.50 -8.29
N ASP A 122 -19.32 5.83 -8.37
CA ASP A 122 -19.28 6.57 -9.63
C ASP A 122 -17.85 6.80 -10.14
N SER A 123 -16.86 6.82 -9.23
CA SER A 123 -15.44 7.02 -9.58
C SER A 123 -14.84 5.81 -10.28
N ILE A 124 -15.18 4.60 -9.81
CA ILE A 124 -14.58 3.33 -10.28
C ILE A 124 -14.90 3.06 -11.76
N ASN A 125 -16.06 3.52 -12.24
CA ASN A 125 -16.50 3.30 -13.63
C ASN A 125 -15.95 4.34 -14.61
N ARG A 126 -15.36 5.44 -14.13
CA ARG A 126 -14.99 6.61 -14.95
C ARG A 126 -13.49 6.86 -14.99
N SER A 127 -12.74 6.43 -13.99
CA SER A 127 -11.29 6.60 -13.94
C SER A 127 -10.56 5.26 -13.99
N SER A 128 -9.38 5.26 -14.61
CA SER A 128 -8.40 4.17 -14.52
C SER A 128 -7.65 4.21 -13.19
N ARG A 129 -8.33 4.64 -12.11
CA ARG A 129 -7.74 4.87 -10.79
C ARG A 129 -8.71 4.58 -9.64
N ILE A 130 -8.15 4.34 -8.46
CA ILE A 130 -8.90 4.23 -7.20
C ILE A 130 -8.08 4.93 -6.10
N GLY A 131 -8.63 5.95 -5.44
CA GLY A 131 -7.87 6.72 -4.44
C GLY A 131 -6.56 7.34 -4.99
N GLY A 132 -6.53 7.68 -6.29
CA GLY A 132 -5.34 8.17 -6.98
C GLY A 132 -4.34 7.10 -7.45
N LEU A 133 -4.48 5.85 -7.01
CA LEU A 133 -3.68 4.69 -7.43
C LEU A 133 -4.03 4.26 -8.85
N SER A 134 -3.06 3.74 -9.60
CA SER A 134 -3.32 3.23 -10.96
C SER A 134 -4.15 1.95 -10.91
N THR A 135 -5.10 1.80 -11.83
CA THR A 135 -5.83 0.53 -12.08
C THR A 135 -5.78 0.14 -13.56
N ILE A 136 -4.81 0.69 -14.30
CA ILE A 136 -4.61 0.42 -15.72
C ILE A 136 -4.37 -1.08 -15.96
N GLY A 137 -4.84 -1.61 -17.09
CA GLY A 137 -4.64 -3.01 -17.47
C GLY A 137 -5.67 -4.01 -16.89
N ILE A 138 -6.53 -3.59 -15.96
CA ILE A 138 -7.45 -4.52 -15.29
C ILE A 138 -8.45 -5.18 -16.26
N LEU A 139 -8.97 -4.41 -17.23
CA LEU A 139 -9.95 -4.92 -18.18
C LEU A 139 -9.32 -5.90 -19.16
N GLU A 140 -8.09 -5.63 -19.58
CA GLU A 140 -7.29 -6.48 -20.45
C GLU A 140 -7.00 -7.81 -19.74
N VAL A 141 -6.45 -7.78 -18.53
CA VAL A 141 -6.14 -8.97 -17.73
C VAL A 141 -7.39 -9.84 -17.49
N LEU A 142 -8.53 -9.23 -17.13
CA LEU A 142 -9.76 -9.99 -16.89
C LEU A 142 -10.35 -10.62 -18.16
N LYS A 143 -10.12 -10.00 -19.33
CA LYS A 143 -10.54 -10.51 -20.64
C LYS A 143 -9.62 -11.62 -21.14
N GLU A 144 -8.31 -11.44 -21.02
CA GLU A 144 -7.30 -12.44 -21.40
C GLU A 144 -7.45 -13.71 -20.56
N GLY A 145 -7.86 -13.57 -19.30
CA GLY A 145 -8.04 -14.70 -18.41
C GLY A 145 -6.71 -15.21 -17.86
N GLY A 146 -6.62 -16.52 -17.63
CA GLY A 146 -5.43 -17.15 -17.05
C GLY A 146 -5.33 -17.00 -15.53
N GLU A 147 -4.16 -17.37 -15.00
CA GLU A 147 -3.88 -17.47 -13.56
C GLU A 147 -4.12 -16.14 -12.84
N VAL A 148 -3.60 -15.02 -13.36
CA VAL A 148 -3.76 -13.69 -12.75
C VAL A 148 -5.23 -13.31 -12.63
N ALA A 149 -6.03 -13.53 -13.69
CA ALA A 149 -7.46 -13.23 -13.66
C ALA A 149 -8.23 -14.14 -12.70
N GLU A 150 -7.81 -15.40 -12.55
CA GLU A 150 -8.39 -16.33 -11.58
C GLU A 150 -8.05 -15.92 -10.14
N THR A 151 -6.80 -15.54 -9.88
CA THR A 151 -6.34 -15.00 -8.59
C THR A 151 -7.15 -13.76 -8.20
N ILE A 152 -7.35 -12.82 -9.14
CA ILE A 152 -8.17 -11.63 -8.91
C ILE A 152 -9.62 -12.02 -8.55
N ARG A 153 -10.24 -12.92 -9.31
CA ARG A 153 -11.63 -13.35 -9.04
C ARG A 153 -11.74 -14.05 -7.68
N LYS A 154 -10.86 -14.98 -7.37
CA LYS A 154 -10.80 -15.71 -6.09
C LYS A 154 -10.60 -14.74 -4.92
N GLY A 155 -9.58 -13.90 -5.00
CA GLY A 155 -9.28 -12.89 -3.98
C GLY A 155 -10.44 -11.94 -3.75
N SER A 156 -11.10 -11.47 -4.82
CA SER A 156 -12.25 -10.57 -4.71
C SER A 156 -13.46 -11.22 -4.02
N MET A 157 -13.70 -12.52 -4.25
CA MET A 157 -14.74 -13.27 -3.54
C MET A 157 -14.44 -13.43 -2.05
N LEU A 158 -13.18 -13.67 -1.69
CA LEU A 158 -12.75 -13.71 -0.30
C LEU A 158 -12.92 -12.35 0.36
N MET A 159 -12.48 -11.28 -0.31
CA MET A 159 -12.62 -9.92 0.19
C MET A 159 -14.09 -9.58 0.45
N SER A 160 -14.96 -9.86 -0.52
CA SER A 160 -16.39 -9.59 -0.40
C SER A 160 -17.03 -10.38 0.74
N SER A 161 -16.65 -11.66 0.90
CA SER A 161 -17.12 -12.50 2.02
C SER A 161 -16.68 -11.95 3.37
N ALA A 162 -15.39 -11.63 3.51
CA ALA A 162 -14.82 -11.08 4.74
C ALA A 162 -15.46 -9.73 5.11
N ARG A 163 -15.68 -8.86 4.13
CA ARG A 163 -16.37 -7.56 4.32
C ARG A 163 -17.83 -7.73 4.72
N LYS A 164 -18.56 -8.69 4.12
CA LYS A 164 -19.96 -8.98 4.48
C LYS A 164 -20.10 -9.49 5.92
N MET A 165 -19.15 -10.31 6.39
CA MET A 165 -19.14 -10.85 7.75
C MET A 165 -18.92 -9.76 8.83
N ARG A 166 -18.35 -8.61 8.46
CA ARG A 166 -18.23 -7.42 9.34
C ARG A 166 -19.58 -6.74 9.61
N THR A 167 -20.59 -6.93 8.77
CA THR A 167 -21.64 -5.93 8.54
C THR A 167 -22.78 -5.92 9.57
N GLN A 168 -22.87 -4.84 10.34
CA GLN A 168 -24.13 -4.13 10.60
C GLN A 168 -24.25 -2.80 9.82
N THR A 169 -23.16 -2.27 9.23
CA THR A 169 -23.11 -0.89 8.68
C THR A 169 -22.27 -0.69 7.39
N SER A 170 -21.97 -1.73 6.61
CA SER A 170 -21.21 -1.55 5.35
C SER A 170 -22.10 -0.90 4.30
N VAL A 171 -21.55 0.09 3.61
CA VAL A 171 -22.07 0.54 2.33
C VAL A 171 -21.94 -0.64 1.35
N VAL A 172 -23.02 -1.39 1.17
CA VAL A 172 -23.10 -2.42 0.13
C VAL A 172 -23.22 -1.68 -1.18
N PHE A 173 -22.11 -1.58 -1.92
CA PHE A 173 -22.17 -1.12 -3.29
C PHE A 173 -22.95 -2.15 -4.12
N SER A 174 -23.99 -1.71 -4.84
CA SER A 174 -24.80 -2.55 -5.72
C SER A 174 -24.03 -3.13 -6.92
N ASN A 175 -22.71 -2.87 -7.02
CA ASN A 175 -21.86 -3.10 -8.19
C ASN A 175 -21.21 -4.50 -8.21
N GLY A 176 -21.74 -5.47 -7.47
CA GLY A 176 -21.16 -6.81 -7.38
C GLY A 176 -19.76 -6.80 -6.74
N LEU A 177 -18.78 -7.49 -7.35
CA LEU A 177 -17.39 -7.58 -6.89
C LEU A 177 -16.48 -6.46 -7.45
N THR A 178 -17.04 -5.46 -8.13
CA THR A 178 -16.25 -4.47 -8.89
C THR A 178 -15.25 -3.74 -7.99
N VAL A 179 -15.65 -3.37 -6.77
CA VAL A 179 -14.79 -2.60 -5.86
C VAL A 179 -13.65 -3.46 -5.31
N GLU A 180 -13.94 -4.71 -4.94
CA GLU A 180 -12.93 -5.67 -4.49
C GLU A 180 -11.92 -6.00 -5.61
N ILE A 181 -12.41 -6.21 -6.83
CA ILE A 181 -11.57 -6.48 -8.02
C ILE A 181 -10.60 -5.32 -8.24
N VAL A 182 -11.11 -4.08 -8.23
CA VAL A 182 -10.31 -2.89 -8.49
C VAL A 182 -9.33 -2.60 -7.37
N ALA A 183 -9.74 -2.79 -6.10
CA ALA A 183 -8.85 -2.63 -4.96
C ALA A 183 -7.72 -3.67 -4.98
N LEU A 184 -8.04 -4.95 -5.25
CA LEU A 184 -7.04 -6.01 -5.34
C LEU A 184 -6.03 -5.77 -6.47
N TRP A 185 -6.53 -5.40 -7.65
CA TRP A 185 -5.66 -5.03 -8.75
C TRP A 185 -4.77 -3.83 -8.42
N ALA A 186 -5.31 -2.80 -7.75
CA ALA A 186 -4.52 -1.65 -7.31
C ALA A 186 -3.41 -2.05 -6.34
N VAL A 187 -3.63 -3.00 -5.43
CA VAL A 187 -2.57 -3.53 -4.57
C VAL A 187 -1.52 -4.27 -5.40
N MET A 188 -1.94 -5.17 -6.29
CA MET A 188 -1.00 -5.97 -7.09
C MET A 188 -0.05 -5.13 -7.95
N ILE A 189 -0.49 -3.97 -8.47
CA ILE A 189 0.34 -3.14 -9.38
C ILE A 189 0.94 -1.89 -8.74
N ASN A 190 0.53 -1.49 -7.54
CA ASN A 190 1.07 -0.28 -6.86
C ASN A 190 1.75 -0.59 -5.52
N SER A 191 1.68 -1.82 -5.02
CA SER A 191 2.38 -2.18 -3.78
C SER A 191 3.89 -2.27 -3.99
N VAL A 192 4.63 -2.04 -2.91
CA VAL A 192 6.07 -2.26 -2.84
C VAL A 192 6.39 -3.23 -1.72
N GLU A 193 7.40 -4.06 -1.96
CA GLU A 193 7.96 -4.97 -0.94
C GLU A 193 8.72 -4.16 0.11
N VAL A 194 8.38 -4.41 1.37
CA VAL A 194 8.91 -3.69 2.52
C VAL A 194 10.15 -4.38 3.06
N GLN A 195 11.30 -3.74 2.84
CA GLN A 195 12.61 -4.19 3.29
C GLN A 195 13.16 -3.21 4.34
N ILE A 196 13.14 -3.61 5.62
CA ILE A 196 13.55 -2.74 6.74
C ILE A 196 14.98 -3.06 7.23
N SER A 197 15.35 -4.34 7.27
CA SER A 197 16.68 -4.80 7.64
C SER A 197 16.90 -6.24 7.14
N ASP A 198 18.16 -6.63 6.93
CA ASP A 198 18.60 -7.97 6.50
C ASP A 198 18.17 -8.42 5.08
N GLY A 199 17.58 -7.52 4.28
CA GLY A 199 17.23 -7.80 2.88
C GLY A 199 16.04 -8.74 2.69
N TRP A 200 15.27 -9.01 3.74
CA TRP A 200 14.06 -9.83 3.65
C TRP A 200 12.85 -8.96 3.32
N ASP A 201 12.04 -9.46 2.38
CA ASP A 201 10.72 -8.91 2.10
C ASP A 201 9.78 -9.28 3.26
N LEU A 202 9.49 -8.32 4.14
CA LEU A 202 8.69 -8.57 5.34
C LEU A 202 7.19 -8.57 5.06
N GLY A 203 6.78 -7.96 3.96
CA GLY A 203 5.40 -7.74 3.56
C GLY A 203 5.29 -6.61 2.54
N ILE A 204 4.06 -6.23 2.23
CA ILE A 204 3.77 -5.22 1.21
C ILE A 204 3.21 -3.94 1.83
N ALA A 205 3.45 -2.82 1.16
CA ALA A 205 2.87 -1.52 1.49
C ALA A 205 2.35 -0.82 0.24
N VAL A 206 1.19 -0.18 0.36
CA VAL A 206 0.58 0.65 -0.69
C VAL A 206 0.59 2.09 -0.20
N TYR A 207 1.18 2.98 -1.00
CA TYR A 207 1.26 4.41 -0.72
C TYR A 207 0.42 5.17 -1.75
N GLY A 208 -0.25 6.24 -1.33
CA GLY A 208 -1.08 7.04 -2.22
C GLY A 208 -0.27 7.94 -3.15
N PRO A 209 -0.90 9.00 -3.72
CA PRO A 209 -0.32 9.85 -4.74
C PRO A 209 1.09 10.40 -4.47
N SER A 210 1.41 10.72 -3.21
CA SER A 210 2.73 11.26 -2.81
C SER A 210 3.89 10.32 -3.06
N PHE A 211 3.64 9.03 -3.33
CA PHE A 211 4.66 8.07 -3.74
C PHE A 211 4.29 7.32 -5.02
N SER A 212 3.04 6.88 -5.19
CA SER A 212 2.61 6.08 -6.35
C SER A 212 2.71 6.80 -7.71
N TRP A 213 2.96 8.10 -7.72
CA TRP A 213 3.08 8.90 -8.96
C TRP A 213 4.53 9.11 -9.43
N PHE A 214 5.53 8.61 -8.71
CA PHE A 214 6.90 8.54 -9.24
C PHE A 214 6.97 7.45 -10.31
N ASN A 215 7.23 7.83 -11.55
CA ASN A 215 7.28 6.89 -12.67
C ASN A 215 8.55 6.03 -12.66
N HIS A 216 8.48 4.92 -13.42
CA HIS A 216 9.62 4.04 -13.66
C HIS A 216 10.64 4.67 -14.63
N SER A 217 11.93 4.47 -14.35
CA SER A 217 13.00 4.58 -15.34
C SER A 217 14.07 3.52 -15.09
N CYS A 218 14.60 2.91 -16.17
CA CYS A 218 15.78 2.05 -16.07
C CYS A 218 17.08 2.84 -15.80
N PHE A 219 17.03 4.18 -15.86
CA PHE A 219 18.13 5.07 -15.51
C PHE A 219 17.63 6.13 -14.51
N PRO A 220 17.22 5.71 -13.31
CA PRO A 220 16.49 6.56 -12.38
C PRO A 220 17.33 7.74 -11.91
N ASN A 221 16.66 8.79 -11.42
CA ASN A 221 17.30 9.92 -10.77
C ASN A 221 17.00 9.98 -9.26
N ALA A 222 16.07 9.15 -8.79
CA ALA A 222 15.81 8.93 -7.39
C ALA A 222 15.74 7.45 -7.04
N SER A 223 15.93 7.15 -5.77
CA SER A 223 15.61 5.87 -5.14
C SER A 223 14.75 6.12 -3.91
N TYR A 224 14.26 5.07 -3.28
CA TYR A 224 13.54 5.19 -2.02
C TYR A 224 14.11 4.25 -0.95
N ARG A 225 13.83 4.58 0.30
CA ARG A 225 14.20 3.77 1.48
C ARG A 225 13.04 3.72 2.46
N PHE A 226 12.95 2.61 3.18
CA PHE A 226 12.01 2.49 4.29
C PHE A 226 12.57 3.12 5.57
N ALA A 227 11.69 3.75 6.32
CA ALA A 227 11.94 4.26 7.66
C ALA A 227 10.82 3.78 8.58
N LEU A 228 11.18 3.13 9.69
CA LEU A 228 10.21 2.80 10.72
C LEU A 228 10.05 3.99 11.67
N ALA A 229 8.81 4.41 11.89
CA ALA A 229 8.50 5.47 12.85
C ALA A 229 9.10 5.12 14.24
N PRO A 230 9.93 5.99 14.86
CA PRO A 230 10.46 5.74 16.19
C PRO A 230 9.33 5.51 17.20
N PRO A 231 9.53 4.67 18.23
CA PRO A 231 8.47 4.36 19.21
C PRO A 231 7.92 5.57 19.98
N ASN A 232 8.60 6.73 19.98
CA ASN A 232 8.31 7.86 20.88
C ASN A 232 8.62 9.26 20.30
N GLU A 233 8.62 9.42 18.97
CA GLU A 233 8.78 10.77 18.41
C GLU A 233 7.44 11.48 18.25
N ASP A 234 7.01 12.15 19.34
CA ASP A 234 6.24 13.39 19.26
C ASP A 234 7.22 14.52 18.92
N SER A 235 7.74 14.57 17.69
CA SER A 235 8.69 15.62 17.33
C SER A 235 8.23 16.39 16.09
N VAL A 236 7.79 17.61 16.41
CA VAL A 236 7.89 18.82 15.59
C VAL A 236 9.37 19.03 15.22
N SER A 237 9.92 18.18 14.35
CA SER A 237 11.11 18.51 13.56
C SER A 237 10.62 19.32 12.37
N GLU A 238 11.37 20.36 11.98
CA GLU A 238 11.17 21.07 10.70
C GLU A 238 11.01 20.01 9.61
N LYS A 239 9.76 19.80 9.17
CA LYS A 239 9.45 18.73 8.21
C LYS A 239 10.10 19.19 6.90
N PRO A 240 11.02 18.42 6.30
CA PRO A 240 11.55 18.78 5.00
C PRO A 240 10.39 18.98 4.02
N GLU A 241 10.40 20.11 3.33
CA GLU A 241 9.36 20.46 2.36
C GLU A 241 9.34 19.41 1.24
N TYR A 242 8.17 19.12 0.69
CA TYR A 242 8.10 18.29 -0.53
C TYR A 242 8.80 19.02 -1.66
N ARG A 243 9.93 18.46 -2.11
CA ARG A 243 10.70 18.95 -3.25
C ARG A 243 10.30 18.27 -4.54
N ALA A 244 9.46 17.25 -4.48
CA ALA A 244 8.77 16.67 -5.63
C ALA A 244 7.28 17.02 -5.57
N VAL A 245 6.74 17.54 -6.67
CA VAL A 245 5.35 17.97 -6.80
C VAL A 245 4.70 17.33 -8.02
N PRO A 246 3.39 17.07 -7.99
CA PRO A 246 2.68 16.48 -9.11
C PRO A 246 2.63 17.45 -10.30
N ALA A 247 2.88 16.95 -11.51
CA ALA A 247 2.68 17.72 -12.73
C ALA A 247 1.31 17.36 -13.36
N SER A 248 0.43 18.35 -13.44
CA SER A 248 -1.02 18.14 -13.52
C SER A 248 -1.66 18.29 -14.91
N LYS A 249 -1.03 17.83 -15.99
CA LYS A 249 -1.66 17.93 -17.31
C LYS A 249 -2.84 16.94 -17.44
N GLY A 250 -4.06 17.43 -17.20
CA GLY A 250 -5.32 16.72 -17.47
C GLY A 250 -5.69 15.65 -16.45
N VAL A 251 -5.44 15.92 -15.16
CA VAL A 251 -5.71 14.98 -14.06
C VAL A 251 -7.22 14.83 -13.83
N ALA A 252 -7.68 13.59 -13.65
CA ALA A 252 -9.03 13.31 -13.21
C ALA A 252 -9.27 13.89 -11.79
N ALA A 253 -10.43 14.48 -11.54
CA ALA A 253 -10.73 15.22 -10.32
C ALA A 253 -10.62 14.36 -9.04
N ASP A 254 -10.92 13.06 -9.15
CA ASP A 254 -10.78 12.07 -8.08
C ASP A 254 -9.31 11.84 -7.67
N ALA A 255 -8.40 11.77 -8.65
CA ALA A 255 -6.98 11.66 -8.38
C ALA A 255 -6.41 12.93 -7.73
N TRP A 256 -6.93 14.12 -8.09
CA TRP A 256 -6.54 15.37 -7.45
C TRP A 256 -7.07 15.50 -6.02
N HIS A 257 -8.28 15.01 -5.76
CA HIS A 257 -8.83 14.93 -4.41
C HIS A 257 -7.98 14.04 -3.50
N ALA A 258 -7.50 12.89 -3.99
CA ALA A 258 -6.59 12.04 -3.25
C ALA A 258 -5.24 12.71 -2.93
N TRP A 259 -4.70 13.51 -3.85
CA TRP A 259 -3.49 14.31 -3.59
C TRP A 259 -3.74 15.37 -2.51
N GLN A 260 -4.81 16.15 -2.63
CA GLN A 260 -5.18 17.18 -1.67
C GLN A 260 -5.37 16.60 -0.26
N PHE A 261 -6.01 15.43 -0.18
CA PHE A 261 -6.14 14.71 1.07
C PHE A 261 -4.77 14.45 1.73
N GLU A 262 -3.75 13.97 1.00
CA GLU A 262 -2.43 13.71 1.59
C GLU A 262 -1.64 14.97 1.97
N GLU A 263 -1.86 16.07 1.24
CA GLU A 263 -1.26 17.38 1.54
C GLU A 263 -1.79 17.92 2.88
N ASP A 264 -3.11 17.86 3.08
CA ASP A 264 -3.79 18.33 4.29
C ASP A 264 -3.64 17.35 5.48
N SER A 265 -3.59 16.05 5.21
CA SER A 265 -3.71 14.98 6.22
C SER A 265 -2.40 14.58 6.89
N THR A 266 -1.50 15.53 7.14
CA THR A 266 -0.19 15.26 7.76
C THR A 266 -0.27 14.56 9.13
N HIS A 267 -1.46 14.51 9.74
CA HIS A 267 -1.80 13.83 11.00
C HIS A 267 -2.79 12.65 10.87
N ALA A 268 -3.41 12.41 9.71
CA ALA A 268 -4.48 11.41 9.56
C ALA A 268 -4.00 10.04 9.04
N LEU A 269 -2.82 9.97 8.41
CA LEU A 269 -2.23 8.68 8.03
C LEU A 269 -1.57 8.02 9.25
N GLY A 270 -1.78 6.70 9.40
CA GLY A 270 -1.48 5.90 10.59
C GLY A 270 -0.17 6.23 11.32
N LYS A 271 -0.23 6.16 12.66
CA LYS A 271 0.93 6.44 13.54
C LYS A 271 2.07 5.44 13.34
N CYS A 272 1.72 4.20 13.01
CA CYS A 272 2.64 3.07 12.88
C CYS A 272 2.77 2.60 11.42
N GLY A 273 3.85 1.90 11.10
CA GLY A 273 4.07 1.24 9.82
C GLY A 273 5.37 1.65 9.12
N PRO A 274 5.74 0.93 8.05
CA PRO A 274 6.85 1.30 7.18
C PRO A 274 6.50 2.60 6.46
N ARG A 275 7.33 3.63 6.64
CA ARG A 275 7.25 4.87 5.87
C ARG A 275 8.28 4.85 4.75
N VAL A 276 8.01 5.54 3.65
CA VAL A 276 8.94 5.66 2.53
C VAL A 276 9.47 7.07 2.40
N VAL A 277 10.78 7.19 2.14
CA VAL A 277 11.44 8.46 1.82
C VAL A 277 12.07 8.32 0.44
N VAL A 278 11.74 9.23 -0.47
CA VAL A 278 12.35 9.29 -1.80
C VAL A 278 13.56 10.23 -1.74
N ARG A 279 14.69 9.80 -2.28
CA ARG A 279 15.98 10.51 -2.26
C ARG A 279 16.58 10.53 -3.64
N CYS A 280 17.19 11.65 -4.04
CA CYS A 280 17.90 11.73 -5.31
C CYS A 280 19.23 10.95 -5.25
N ILE A 281 19.55 10.25 -6.34
CA ILE A 281 20.80 9.50 -6.51
C ILE A 281 21.77 10.18 -7.49
N LYS A 282 21.31 11.25 -8.14
CA LYS A 282 22.10 12.18 -8.96
C LYS A 282 21.46 13.58 -8.87
N PRO A 283 22.16 14.66 -9.24
CA PRO A 283 21.58 15.99 -9.28
C PRO A 283 20.32 16.03 -10.18
N ILE A 284 19.30 16.76 -9.74
CA ILE A 284 18.02 16.93 -10.46
C ILE A 284 17.77 18.43 -10.63
N ASN A 285 17.46 18.88 -11.84
CA ASN A 285 17.10 20.28 -12.06
C ASN A 285 15.63 20.52 -11.75
N LYS A 286 15.29 21.77 -11.44
CA LYS A 286 13.90 22.21 -11.36
C LYS A 286 13.10 21.77 -12.61
N ALA A 287 11.91 21.25 -12.36
CA ALA A 287 10.96 20.71 -13.32
C ALA A 287 11.37 19.42 -14.04
N ASP A 288 12.55 18.85 -13.76
CA ASP A 288 12.88 17.50 -14.22
C ASP A 288 11.87 16.50 -13.62
N GLU A 289 11.47 15.51 -14.44
CA GLU A 289 10.69 14.38 -13.94
C GLU A 289 11.54 13.57 -12.96
N VAL A 290 10.94 13.19 -11.83
CA VAL A 290 11.58 12.33 -10.84
C VAL A 290 11.11 10.91 -11.06
N CYS A 291 12.06 10.03 -11.38
CA CYS A 291 11.81 8.63 -11.67
C CYS A 291 12.56 7.73 -10.68
N ILE A 292 11.87 6.68 -10.25
CA ILE A 292 12.43 5.57 -9.47
C ILE A 292 12.51 4.31 -10.34
N THR A 293 13.11 3.23 -9.83
CA THR A 293 13.00 1.92 -10.48
C THR A 293 11.92 1.06 -9.80
N TYR A 294 11.18 0.29 -10.60
CA TYR A 294 10.18 -0.67 -10.11
C TYR A 294 10.72 -2.11 -10.17
N ILE A 295 11.87 -2.29 -10.79
CA ILE A 295 12.49 -3.59 -11.05
C ILE A 295 13.95 -3.57 -10.62
N ASP A 296 14.52 -4.76 -10.45
CA ASP A 296 15.97 -4.92 -10.35
C ASP A 296 16.62 -4.57 -11.69
N LEU A 297 17.53 -3.60 -11.67
CA LEU A 297 18.24 -3.10 -12.85
C LEU A 297 19.35 -4.04 -13.33
N LEU A 298 19.69 -5.08 -12.54
CA LEU A 298 20.67 -6.09 -12.92
C LEU A 298 20.12 -7.12 -13.91
N GLN A 299 18.80 -7.15 -14.15
CA GLN A 299 18.19 -8.01 -15.16
C GLN A 299 18.37 -7.43 -16.57
N THR A 300 18.89 -8.23 -17.50
CA THR A 300 19.10 -7.82 -18.89
C THR A 300 17.78 -7.65 -19.63
N ARG A 301 17.70 -6.66 -20.51
CA ARG A 301 16.56 -6.52 -21.44
C ARG A 301 16.45 -7.76 -22.32
N VAL A 302 15.24 -8.28 -22.48
CA VAL A 302 14.96 -9.27 -23.53
C VAL A 302 15.17 -8.58 -24.88
N LEU A 303 16.27 -8.89 -25.54
CA LEU A 303 16.47 -8.54 -26.94
C LEU A 303 15.60 -9.50 -27.76
N PHE A 304 14.44 -9.03 -28.23
CA PHE A 304 13.76 -9.72 -29.31
C PHE A 304 14.63 -9.57 -30.56
N SER A 305 15.38 -10.62 -30.89
CA SER A 305 16.00 -10.76 -32.21
C SER A 305 14.89 -10.86 -33.26
N CYS A 306 14.89 -9.92 -34.20
CA CYS A 306 13.97 -9.83 -35.34
C CYS A 306 14.04 -11.05 -36.27
#